data_AF-A0A4R4E0Z7-F1
#
_entry.id   AF-A0A4R4E0Z7-F1
#
_cell.length_a   1.000
_cell.length_b   1.000
_cell.length_c   1.000
_cell.angle_alpha   90.00
_cell.angle_beta   90.00
_cell.angle_gamma   90.00
#
_symmetry.space_group_name_H-M   'P 1'
#
loop_
_entity.id
_entity.type
_entity.pdbx_description
1 polymer ?
#
loop_
_entity_poly.entity_id
_entity_poly.type
_entity_poly.pdbx_seq_one_letter_code
_entity_poly.pdbx_strand_id
1 'polypeptide(L)' 'MAWDLETARKHLDAWMEANLAVSTGQSYQIGSRNITRANLSEIQKQILFWRREVDRLENGRSGMRVVRVVPRDV' A
#
# COMPACT_ATOMS: atom_id res chain seq x y z
N MET A 1 -1.41 12.47 -8.28
CA MET A 1 -0.42 12.69 -7.20
C MET A 1 0.37 11.39 -7.07
N ALA A 2 1.66 11.38 -7.37
CA ALA A 2 2.52 10.21 -7.11
C ALA A 2 3.04 10.31 -5.67
N TRP A 3 2.86 9.26 -4.89
CA TRP A 3 3.39 9.18 -3.53
C TRP A 3 4.82 8.64 -3.57
N ASP A 4 5.66 9.09 -2.64
CA ASP A 4 6.98 8.49 -2.48
C ASP A 4 6.85 7.09 -1.85
N LEU A 5 7.73 6.16 -2.23
CA LEU A 5 7.70 4.77 -1.77
C LEU A 5 7.85 4.69 -0.25
N GLU A 6 8.71 5.53 0.30
CA GLU A 6 8.91 5.62 1.76
C GLU A 6 7.64 6.09 2.47
N THR A 7 6.98 7.10 1.91
CA THR A 7 5.72 7.64 2.44
C THR A 7 4.60 6.61 2.38
N ALA A 8 4.48 5.88 1.25
CA ALA A 8 3.49 4.83 1.09
C ALA A 8 3.73 3.66 2.08
N ARG A 9 4.99 3.30 2.33
CA ARG A 9 5.37 2.28 3.33
C ARG A 9 5.00 2.72 4.75
N LYS A 10 5.31 3.97 5.12
CA LYS A 10 4.93 4.55 6.43
C LYS A 10 3.42 4.54 6.66
N HIS A 11 2.65 4.88 5.63
CA HIS A 11 1.20 4.79 5.73
C HIS A 11 0.73 3.35 5.92
N LEU A 12 1.24 2.40 5.12
CA LEU A 12 0.87 0.98 5.25
C LEU A 12 1.11 0.47 6.68
N ASP A 13 2.26 0.79 7.27
CA ASP A 13 2.62 0.42 8.65
C ASP A 13 1.63 1.00 9.66
N ALA A 14 1.37 2.31 9.60
CA ALA A 14 0.40 2.97 10.48
C ALA A 14 -1.01 2.37 10.37
N TRP A 15 -1.44 1.94 9.17
CA TRP A 15 -2.72 1.24 8.99
C TRP A 15 -2.70 -0.19 9.55
N MET A 16 -1.56 -0.88 9.53
CA MET A 16 -1.41 -2.19 10.17
C MET A 16 -1.45 -2.09 11.69
N GLU A 17 -0.78 -1.09 12.26
CA GLU A 17 -0.84 -0.80 13.70
C GLU A 17 -2.27 -0.45 14.14
N ALA A 18 -2.97 0.38 13.36
CA ALA A 18 -4.37 0.69 13.61
C ALA A 18 -5.26 -0.57 13.59
N ASN A 19 -5.03 -1.49 12.65
CA ASN A 19 -5.76 -2.77 12.61
C ASN A 19 -5.52 -3.61 13.87
N LEU A 20 -4.27 -3.64 14.37
CA LEU A 20 -3.92 -4.32 15.61
C LEU A 20 -4.60 -3.67 16.82
N ALA A 21 -4.48 -2.36 16.99
CA ALA A 21 -5.09 -1.61 18.09
C ALA A 21 -6.61 -1.83 18.12
N VAL A 22 -7.25 -1.72 16.97
CA VAL A 22 -8.69 -1.90 16.81
C VAL A 22 -9.12 -3.35 17.07
N SER A 23 -8.31 -4.32 16.67
CA SER A 23 -8.53 -5.75 16.96
C SER A 23 -8.46 -6.04 18.47
N THR A 24 -7.54 -5.38 19.18
CA THR A 24 -7.41 -5.48 20.65
C THR A 24 -8.47 -4.66 21.43
N GLY A 25 -9.33 -3.91 20.72
CA GLY A 25 -10.39 -3.11 21.32
C GLY A 25 -9.98 -1.69 21.73
N GLN A 26 -8.77 -1.26 21.38
CA GLN A 26 -8.31 0.12 21.60
C GLN A 26 -8.74 1.01 20.42
N SER A 27 -9.27 2.19 20.72
CA SER A 27 -9.52 3.22 19.71
C SER A 27 -8.19 3.87 19.29
N TYR A 28 -7.93 3.95 17.99
CA TYR A 28 -6.70 4.51 17.43
C TYR A 28 -7.01 5.76 16.60
N GLN A 29 -6.15 6.78 16.62
CA GLN A 29 -6.32 8.00 15.83
C GLN A 29 -5.24 8.07 14.76
N ILE A 30 -5.65 8.12 13.48
CA ILE A 30 -4.72 8.36 12.37
C ILE A 30 -5.03 9.72 11.74
N GLY A 31 -4.13 10.67 11.92
CA GLY A 31 -4.36 12.07 11.50
C GLY A 31 -5.61 12.66 12.17
N SER A 32 -6.57 13.13 11.36
CA SER A 32 -7.85 13.68 11.84
C SER A 32 -8.99 12.67 11.94
N ARG A 33 -8.74 11.39 11.60
CA ARG A 33 -9.76 10.34 11.60
C ARG A 33 -9.60 9.42 12.81
N ASN A 34 -10.68 9.27 13.58
CA ASN A 34 -10.77 8.26 14.63
C ASN A 34 -11.12 6.91 14.02
N ILE A 35 -10.32 5.91 14.33
CA ILE A 35 -10.53 4.53 13.93
C ILE A 35 -11.04 3.73 15.12
N THR A 36 -12.18 3.07 14.94
CA THR A 36 -12.85 2.25 15.95
C THR A 36 -13.12 0.85 15.40
N ARG A 37 -13.50 -0.07 16.29
CA ARG A 37 -13.82 -1.48 15.95
C ARG A 37 -14.88 -1.64 14.88
N ALA A 38 -15.84 -0.72 14.82
CA ALA A 38 -16.88 -0.74 13.79
C ALA A 38 -16.31 -0.53 12.36
N ASN A 39 -15.13 0.09 12.22
CA ASN A 39 -14.57 0.51 10.94
C ASN A 39 -13.49 -0.45 10.41
N LEU A 40 -13.42 -1.69 10.92
CA LEU A 40 -12.43 -2.71 10.54
C LEU A 40 -12.39 -2.96 9.02
N SER A 41 -13.54 -2.90 8.36
CA SER A 41 -13.64 -3.05 6.90
C SER A 41 -12.99 -1.90 6.13
N GLU A 42 -13.04 -0.67 6.64
CA GLU A 42 -12.37 0.49 6.02
C GLU A 42 -10.86 0.40 6.20
N ILE A 43 -10.38 0.01 7.38
CA ILE A 43 -8.94 -0.19 7.65
C ILE A 43 -8.37 -1.21 6.67
N GLN A 44 -9.04 -2.36 6.50
CA GLN A 44 -8.60 -3.38 5.56
C GLN A 44 -8.55 -2.87 4.11
N LYS A 45 -9.54 -2.06 3.69
CA LYS A 45 -9.53 -1.43 2.36
C LYS A 45 -8.33 -0.49 2.19
N GLN A 46 -7.98 0.29 3.21
CA GLN A 46 -6.82 1.19 3.16
C GLN A 46 -5.50 0.42 3.15
N ILE A 47 -5.37 -0.65 3.94
CA ILE A 47 -4.20 -1.54 3.87
C ILE A 47 -4.03 -2.09 2.46
N LEU A 48 -5.10 -2.60 1.84
CA LEU A 48 -5.05 -3.13 0.47
C LEU A 48 -4.69 -2.05 -0.55
N PHE A 49 -5.22 -0.84 -0.39
CA PHE A 49 -4.88 0.30 -1.25
C PHE A 49 -3.39 0.64 -1.17
N TRP A 50 -2.86 0.86 0.04
CA TRP A 50 -1.46 1.22 0.23
C TRP A 50 -0.52 0.09 -0.17
N ARG A 51 -0.89 -1.17 0.07
CA ARG A 51 -0.11 -2.32 -0.40
C ARG A 51 0.01 -2.33 -1.93
N ARG A 52 -1.09 -2.08 -2.65
CA ARG A 52 -1.08 -1.98 -4.12
C ARG A 52 -0.26 -0.78 -4.61
N GLU A 53 -0.31 0.34 -3.89
CA GLU A 53 0.45 1.52 -4.24
C GLU A 53 1.96 1.30 -4.01
N VAL A 54 2.35 0.70 -2.89
CA VAL A 54 3.74 0.29 -2.61
C VAL A 54 4.21 -0.69 -3.68
N ASP A 55 3.43 -1.72 -3.99
CA ASP A 55 3.77 -2.70 -5.03
C ASP A 55 3.93 -2.03 -6.40
N ARG A 56 3.04 -1.09 -6.77
CA ARG A 56 3.16 -0.31 -8.01
C ARG A 56 4.43 0.55 -8.01
N LEU A 57 4.77 1.19 -6.90
CA LEU A 57 5.95 2.05 -6.79
C LEU A 57 7.27 1.24 -6.76
N GLU A 58 7.25 0.06 -6.14
CA GLU A 58 8.37 -0.90 -6.14
C GLU A 58 8.58 -1.53 -7.51
N ASN A 59 7.52 -2.08 -8.10
CA ASN A 59 7.58 -2.79 -9.39
C ASN A 59 7.62 -1.83 -10.60
N GLY A 60 7.18 -0.58 -10.45
CA GLY A 60 7.27 0.46 -11.48
C GLY A 60 8.70 0.87 -11.84
N ARG A 61 9.70 0.43 -11.06
CA ARG A 61 11.13 0.52 -11.42
C ARG A 61 11.67 -0.71 -12.16
N SER A 62 10.90 -1.80 -12.23
CA SER A 62 11.23 -2.93 -13.10
C SER A 62 10.70 -2.64 -14.50
N GLY A 63 11.53 -1.96 -15.29
CA GLY A 63 11.20 -1.46 -16.62
C GLY A 63 10.51 -2.48 -17.52
N MET A 64 9.68 -1.96 -18.42
CA MET A 64 9.20 -2.68 -19.59
C MET A 64 10.39 -3.36 -20.27
N ARG A 65 10.51 -4.69 -20.15
CA ARG A 65 11.50 -5.47 -20.91
C ARG A 65 11.07 -5.45 -22.37
N VAL A 66 11.53 -4.45 -23.11
CA VAL A 66 11.44 -4.42 -24.57
C VAL A 66 12.40 -5.50 -25.08
N VAL A 67 11.88 -6.71 -25.29
CA VAL A 67 12.61 -7.76 -25.99
C VAL A 67 12.62 -7.36 -27.46
N ARG A 68 13.74 -6.80 -27.92
CA ARG A 68 13.96 -6.59 -29.36
C ARG A 68 14.28 -7.95 -29.98
N VAL A 69 13.28 -8.62 -30.52
CA VAL A 69 13.48 -9.76 -31.42
C VAL A 69 14.13 -9.21 -32.70
N VAL A 70 15.39 -9.55 -32.92
CA VAL A 70 16.06 -9.37 -34.21
C VAL A 70 15.83 -10.68 -34.98
N PRO A 71 15.07 -10.68 -36.08
CA PRO A 71 15.03 -11.85 -36.96
C PRO A 71 16.44 -12.04 -37.54
N ARG A 72 17.10 -13.14 -37.16
CA ARG A 72 18.26 -13.64 -37.88
C ARG A 72 17.73 -14.45 -39.05
N ASP A 73 17.96 -13.90 -40.23
CA ASP A 73 17.72 -14.52 -41.53
C ASP A 73 18.50 -15.83 -41.62
N VAL A 74 17.82 -16.90 -42.04
CA VAL A 74 18.38 -18.23 -42.38
C VAL A 74 18.09 -18.52 -43.84
#